data_AF-A0A357Z7U3-F1
#
_entry.id   AF-A0A357Z7U3-F1
#
_cell.length_a   1.000
_cell.length_b   1.000
_cell.length_c   1.000
_cell.angle_alpha   90.00
_cell.angle_beta   90.00
_cell.angle_gamma   90.00
#
_symmetry.space_group_name_H-M   'P 1'
#
loop_
_entity.id
_entity.type
_entity.pdbx_description
1 polymer ?
#
loop_
_entity_poly.entity_id
_entity_poly.type
_entity_poly.pdbx_seq_one_letter_code
_entity_poly.pdbx_strand_id
1 'polypeptide(L)' 'ELFKKASGEGEVSKVAIRNIRRDHIEQVKKLQKDGMSEDICKGAEDTIQSLTDKYIALVEKHLEAKEKEMMTV' A
#
# COMPACT_ATOMS: atom_id res chain seq x y z
N GLU A 1 -21.66 -9.09 -12.00
CA GLU A 1 -21.69 -7.79 -11.29
C GLU A 1 -20.84 -7.77 -10.01
N LEU A 2 -20.88 -8.82 -9.18
CA LEU A 2 -20.10 -8.89 -7.93
C LEU A 2 -18.58 -8.71 -8.11
N PHE A 3 -17.99 -9.26 -9.17
CA PHE A 3 -16.55 -9.06 -9.45
C PHE A 3 -16.18 -7.60 -9.73
N LYS A 4 -17.02 -6.86 -10.46
CA LYS A 4 -16.81 -5.42 -10.71
C LYS A 4 -16.80 -4.62 -9.40
N LYS A 5 -17.63 -5.01 -8.43
CA LYS A 5 -17.65 -4.41 -7.10
C LYS A 5 -16.36 -4.72 -6.32
N ALA A 6 -15.95 -5.99 -6.29
CA ALA A 6 -14.70 -6.40 -5.64
C ALA A 6 -13.48 -5.68 -6.23
N SER A 7 -13.41 -5.57 -7.57
CA SER A 7 -12.36 -4.81 -8.26
C SER A 7 -12.35 -3.33 -7.85
N GLY A 8 -13.52 -2.70 -7.74
CA GLY A 8 -13.65 -1.32 -7.25
C GLY A 8 -13.13 -1.14 -5.83
N GLU A 9 -13.50 -2.05 -4.91
CA GLU A 9 -13.00 -2.04 -3.53
C GLU A 9 -11.47 -2.24 -3.47
N GLY A 10 -10.93 -3.07 -4.36
CA GLY A 10 -9.49 -3.27 -4.52
C GLY A 10 -8.75 -2.01 -4.96
N GLU A 11 -9.30 -1.24 -5.91
CA GLU A 11 -8.70 0.04 -6.33
C GLU A 11 -8.74 1.08 -5.21
N VAL A 12 -9.87 1.19 -4.49
CA VAL A 12 -9.97 2.08 -3.32
C VAL A 12 -8.93 1.70 -2.26
N SER A 13 -8.73 0.40 -2.02
CA SER A 13 -7.73 -0.08 -1.06
C SER A 13 -6.31 0.29 -1.48
N LYS A 14 -5.95 0.11 -2.76
CA LYS A 14 -4.63 0.52 -3.28
C LYS A 14 -4.42 2.04 -3.20
N VAL A 15 -5.46 2.83 -3.48
CA VAL A 15 -5.41 4.30 -3.32
C VAL A 15 -5.18 4.68 -1.86
N ALA A 16 -5.88 4.06 -0.92
CA ALA A 16 -5.70 4.30 0.51
C ALA A 16 -4.27 3.97 0.97
N ILE A 17 -3.70 2.84 0.54
CA ILE A 17 -2.32 2.44 0.83
C ILE A 17 -1.32 3.50 0.31
N ARG A 18 -1.52 4.00 -0.91
CA ARG A 18 -0.64 5.04 -1.50
C ARG A 18 -0.74 6.37 -0.77
N ASN A 19 -1.92 6.75 -0.30
CA ASN A 19 -2.12 7.96 0.49
C ASN A 19 -1.40 7.84 1.84
N ILE A 20 -1.57 6.73 2.55
CA ILE A 20 -0.88 6.44 3.82
C ILE A 20 0.64 6.51 3.62
N ARG A 21 1.16 5.89 2.56
CA ARG A 21 2.58 5.98 2.22
C ARG A 21 3.03 7.44 2.09
N ARG A 22 2.29 8.26 1.33
CA ARG A 22 2.64 9.68 1.13
C ARG A 22 2.71 10.43 2.46
N ASP A 23 1.70 10.26 3.30
CA ASP A 23 1.60 10.96 4.57
C ASP A 23 2.73 10.56 5.53
N HIS A 24 3.16 9.29 5.54
CA HIS A 24 4.30 8.85 6.33
C HIS A 24 5.64 9.30 5.77
N ILE A 25 5.83 9.31 4.44
CA ILE A 25 7.04 9.87 3.82
C ILE A 25 7.17 11.36 4.14
N GLU A 26 6.08 12.11 4.11
CA GLU A 26 6.09 13.52 4.54
C GLU A 26 6.49 13.68 6.01
N GLN A 27 6.05 12.78 6.89
CA GLN A 27 6.47 12.77 8.30
C GLN A 27 7.97 12.48 8.44
N VAL A 28 8.50 11.49 7.72
CA VAL A 28 9.95 11.19 7.73
C VAL A 28 10.76 12.40 7.26
N LYS A 29 10.31 13.08 6.21
CA LYS A 29 10.96 14.32 5.72
C LYS A 29 10.90 15.47 6.74
N LYS A 30 9.83 15.57 7.53
CA LYS A 30 9.75 16.55 8.64
C LYS A 30 10.76 16.20 9.73
N LEU A 31 10.80 14.95 10.16
CA LEU A 31 11.76 14.48 11.16
C LEU A 31 13.22 14.67 10.72
N GLN A 32 13.51 14.47 9.44
CA GLN A 32 14.83 14.75 8.86
C GLN A 32 15.21 16.23 9.00
N LYS A 33 14.27 17.15 8.77
CA LYS A 33 14.49 18.60 8.97
C LYS A 33 14.65 18.97 10.45
N ASP A 34 13.99 18.25 11.34
CA ASP A 34 14.06 18.44 12.79
C ASP A 34 15.36 17.86 13.42
N GLY A 35 16.25 17.30 12.59
CA GLY A 35 17.60 16.85 13.00
C GLY A 35 17.75 15.34 13.15
N MET A 36 16.79 14.55 12.68
CA MET A 36 16.91 13.09 12.65
C MET A 36 17.99 12.64 11.64
N SER A 37 18.74 11.60 12.01
CA SER A 37 19.84 11.07 11.17
C SER A 37 19.34 10.60 9.79
N GLU A 38 20.08 10.95 8.74
CA GLU A 38 19.76 10.58 7.35
C GLU A 38 19.70 9.07 7.15
N ASP A 39 20.57 8.31 7.81
CA ASP A 39 20.57 6.84 7.72
C ASP A 39 19.28 6.24 8.30
N ILE A 40 18.77 6.79 9.40
CA ILE A 40 17.52 6.34 10.02
C ILE A 40 16.34 6.73 9.13
N CYS A 41 16.35 7.94 8.57
CA CYS A 41 15.32 8.38 7.64
C CYS A 41 15.25 7.49 6.40
N LYS A 42 16.40 7.16 5.78
CA LYS A 42 16.45 6.23 4.65
C LYS A 42 15.92 4.85 5.00
N GLY A 43 16.33 4.28 6.15
CA GLY A 43 15.81 2.99 6.61
C GLY A 43 14.30 3.00 6.87
N ALA A 44 13.76 4.12 7.36
CA ALA A 44 12.32 4.31 7.52
C ALA A 44 11.59 4.39 6.18
N GLU A 45 12.12 5.14 5.20
CA GLU A 45 11.56 5.23 3.85
C GLU A 45 11.54 3.85 3.16
N ASP A 46 12.63 3.09 3.25
CA ASP A 46 12.74 1.73 2.71
C ASP A 46 11.73 0.77 3.34
N THR A 47 11.55 0.87 4.67
CA THR A 47 10.56 0.07 5.40
C THR A 47 9.14 0.42 4.98
N ILE A 48 8.83 1.72 4.88
CA ILE A 48 7.53 2.21 4.41
C ILE A 48 7.25 1.70 2.99
N GLN A 49 8.25 1.74 2.11
CA GLN A 49 8.12 1.27 0.73
C GLN A 49 7.89 -0.24 0.68
N SER A 50 8.67 -1.03 1.42
CA SER A 50 8.49 -2.49 1.51
C SER A 50 7.10 -2.88 2.03
N LEU A 51 6.59 -2.19 3.06
CA LEU A 51 5.24 -2.40 3.57
C LEU A 51 4.18 -2.05 2.52
N THR A 52 4.34 -0.93 1.83
CA THR A 52 3.43 -0.51 0.76
C THR A 52 3.33 -1.58 -0.33
N ASP A 53 4.47 -2.05 -0.82
CA ASP A 53 4.53 -3.05 -1.89
C ASP A 53 3.92 -4.39 -1.45
N LYS A 54 4.21 -4.80 -0.21
CA LYS A 54 3.62 -6.00 0.39
C LYS A 54 2.10 -5.93 0.43
N TYR A 55 1.53 -4.81 0.89
CA TYR A 55 0.08 -4.69 1.02
C TYR A 55 -0.63 -4.51 -0.33
N ILE A 56 0.01 -3.86 -1.31
CA ILE A 56 -0.52 -3.81 -2.68
C ILE A 56 -0.58 -5.23 -3.27
N ALA A 57 0.50 -6.01 -3.15
CA ALA A 57 0.53 -7.39 -3.64
C ALA A 57 -0.51 -8.28 -2.95
N LEU A 58 -0.77 -8.06 -1.65
CA LEU A 58 -1.84 -8.76 -0.93
C LEU A 58 -3.22 -8.42 -1.48
N VAL A 59 -3.51 -7.14 -1.76
CA VAL A 59 -4.78 -6.73 -2.38
C VAL A 59 -4.96 -7.41 -3.73
N GLU A 60 -3.93 -7.40 -4.58
CA GLU A 60 -3.97 -8.06 -5.89
C GLU A 60 -4.22 -9.57 -5.77
N LYS A 61 -3.50 -10.25 -4.86
CA LYS A 61 -3.70 -11.68 -4.59
C LYS A 61 -5.13 -12.00 -4.14
N HIS A 62 -5.73 -11.15 -3.30
CA HIS A 62 -7.11 -11.33 -2.85
C HIS A 62 -8.11 -11.13 -3.98
N LEU A 63 -7.88 -10.14 -4.86
CA LEU A 63 -8.72 -9.92 -6.04
C LEU A 63 -8.66 -11.11 -7.00
N GLU A 64 -7.46 -11.62 -7.31
CA GLU A 64 -7.29 -12.79 -8.17
C GLU A 64 -7.96 -14.05 -7.59
N ALA A 65 -7.81 -14.27 -6.28
CA ALA A 65 -8.46 -15.38 -5.61
C ALA A 65 -9.99 -15.26 -5.70
N LYS A 66 -10.52 -14.05 -5.50
CA LYS A 66 -11.97 -13.80 -5.62
C LYS A 66 -12.45 -13.97 -7.06
N GLU A 67 -11.66 -13.57 -8.05
CA GLU A 67 -11.96 -13.77 -9.47
C GLU A 67 -12.08 -15.26 -9.80
N LYS A 68 -11.08 -16.06 -9.40
CA LYS A 68 -11.06 -17.50 -9.61
C LYS A 68 -12.23 -18.18 -8.93
N GLU A 69 -12.49 -17.87 -7.66
CA GLU A 69 -13.65 -18.39 -6.93
C GLU A 69 -14.96 -18.12 -7.68
N MET A 70 -15.10 -16.94 -8.29
CA MET A 70 -16.28 -16.58 -9.08
C MET A 70 -16.38 -17.25 -10.46
N MET A 71 -15.25 -17.57 -11.10
CA MET A 71 -15.22 -18.31 -12.38
C MET A 71 -15.41 -19.82 -12.22
N THR A 72 -15.20 -20.36 -11.02
CA THR A 72 -15.30 -21.80 -10.75
C THR A 72 -16.71 -22.23 -10.28
N VAL A 73 -17.71 -21.34 -10.41
CA VAL A 73 -19.12 -21.59 -10.09
C VAL A 73 -19.93 -21.84 -11.36
#